data_AF-A0A6B2TMJ7-F1
#
_entry.id   AF-A0A6B2TMJ7-F1
#
_cell.length_a   1.000
_cell.length_b   1.000
_cell.length_c   1.000
_cell.angle_alpha   90.00
_cell.angle_beta   90.00
_cell.angle_gamma   90.00
#
_symmetry.space_group_name_H-M   'P 1'
#
loop_
_entity.id
_entity.type
_entity.pdbx_description
1 polymer ?
#
loop_
_entity_poly.entity_id
_entity_poly.type
_entity_poly.pdbx_seq_one_letter_code
_entity_poly.pdbx_strand_id
1 'polypeptide(L)'
;MRAVIVVGASLAGLYAARELRAQGFDGRLVVIGAEPHPPYDRPPLSKSFLTGTADEDRLALADEEETAELAAEWLLGTRVRALDARGRTVVLDDGRTVTGDGVVIATGAAARRLPGPPLA
;
A
#
# COMPACT_ATOMS: atom_id res chain seq x y z
N MET A 1 -8.87 2.52 -19.52
CA MET A 1 -9.20 1.77 -18.28
C MET A 1 -10.03 2.68 -17.40
N ARG A 2 -10.96 2.14 -16.62
CA ARG A 2 -11.87 2.89 -15.73
C ARG A 2 -11.59 2.63 -14.25
N ALA A 3 -10.96 1.51 -13.90
CA ALA A 3 -10.59 1.20 -12.53
C ALA A 3 -9.21 0.53 -12.43
N VAL A 4 -8.36 0.99 -11.51
CA VAL A 4 -7.07 0.37 -11.17
C VAL A 4 -7.02 0.06 -9.68
N ILE A 5 -6.53 -1.13 -9.34
CA ILE A 5 -6.33 -1.60 -7.97
C ILE A 5 -4.83 -1.67 -7.69
N VAL A 6 -4.38 -1.03 -6.62
CA VAL A 6 -2.99 -1.11 -6.14
C VAL A 6 -2.97 -1.92 -4.85
N VAL A 7 -2.31 -3.07 -4.88
CA VAL A 7 -2.16 -3.97 -3.72
C VAL A 7 -0.84 -3.69 -3.03
N GLY A 8 -0.89 -2.96 -1.92
CA GLY A 8 0.23 -2.46 -1.14
C GLY A 8 0.15 -0.94 -0.99
N ALA A 9 -0.01 -0.44 0.24
CA ALA A 9 -0.13 0.99 0.55
C ALA A 9 1.15 1.55 1.20
N SER A 10 2.32 1.23 0.63
CA SER A 10 3.61 1.79 1.05
C SER A 10 4.26 2.50 -0.15
N LEU A 11 5.57 2.77 -0.08
CA LEU A 11 6.30 3.56 -1.09
C LEU A 11 5.94 3.21 -2.54
N ALA A 12 6.07 1.93 -2.92
CA ALA A 12 5.79 1.50 -4.30
C ALA A 12 4.32 1.72 -4.71
N GLY A 13 3.37 1.51 -3.80
CA GLY A 13 1.95 1.70 -4.09
C GLY A 13 1.55 3.17 -4.17
N LEU A 14 2.09 4.01 -3.29
CA LEU A 14 1.92 5.45 -3.33
C LEU A 14 2.47 6.03 -4.65
N TYR A 15 3.67 5.61 -5.06
CA TYR A 15 4.24 6.06 -6.33
C TYR A 15 3.47 5.55 -7.55
N ALA A 16 2.94 4.32 -7.51
CA ALA A 16 2.05 3.86 -8.57
C ALA A 16 0.78 4.71 -8.68
N ALA A 17 0.17 5.09 -7.54
CA ALA A 17 -0.98 5.99 -7.49
C ALA A 17 -0.64 7.39 -8.03
N ARG A 18 0.49 7.96 -7.59
CA ARG A 18 1.00 9.26 -8.08
C ARG A 18 1.22 9.24 -9.58
N GLU A 19 1.90 8.22 -10.09
CA GLU A 19 2.22 8.13 -11.52
C GLU A 19 0.96 7.95 -12.38
N LEU A 20 -0.02 7.16 -11.92
CA LEU A 20 -1.31 7.05 -12.59
C LEU A 20 -1.96 8.43 -12.75
N ARG A 21 -2.02 9.23 -11.68
CA ARG A 21 -2.58 10.58 -11.74
C ARG A 21 -1.75 11.53 -12.60
N ALA A 22 -0.43 11.51 -12.47
CA ALA A 22 0.48 12.33 -13.28
C ALA A 22 0.35 12.05 -14.78
N GLN A 23 0.09 10.80 -15.16
CA GLN A 23 -0.15 10.38 -16.55
C GLN A 23 -1.60 10.59 -17.02
N GLY A 24 -2.43 11.28 -16.23
CA GLY A 24 -3.80 11.64 -16.60
C GLY A 24 -4.82 10.52 -16.44
N PHE A 25 -4.53 9.47 -15.66
CA PHE A 25 -5.56 8.50 -15.29
C PHE A 25 -6.60 9.17 -14.38
N ASP A 26 -7.83 9.26 -14.87
CA ASP A 26 -8.97 9.90 -14.20
C ASP A 26 -9.98 8.88 -13.64
N GLY A 27 -9.72 7.59 -13.83
CA GLY A 27 -10.57 6.50 -13.37
C GLY A 27 -10.52 6.28 -11.85
N ARG A 28 -11.35 5.34 -11.39
CA ARG A 28 -11.37 4.89 -9.99
C ARG A 28 -10.03 4.27 -9.63
N LEU A 29 -9.44 4.72 -8.52
CA LEU A 29 -8.19 4.21 -8.00
C LEU A 29 -8.43 3.68 -6.59
N VAL A 30 -8.14 2.40 -6.37
CA VAL A 30 -8.27 1.76 -5.05
C VAL A 30 -6.90 1.31 -4.59
N VAL A 31 -6.44 1.81 -3.45
CA VAL A 31 -5.15 1.45 -2.83
C VAL A 31 -5.43 0.66 -1.57
N ILE A 32 -4.92 -0.57 -1.50
CA ILE A 32 -5.25 -1.52 -0.42
C ILE A 32 -3.97 -1.86 0.34
N GLY A 33 -3.98 -1.70 1.67
CA GLY A 33 -2.83 -1.92 2.52
C GLY A 33 -3.18 -2.69 3.79
N ALA A 34 -2.37 -3.67 4.16
CA ALA A 34 -2.58 -4.46 5.37
C ALA A 34 -2.25 -3.70 6.67
N GLU A 35 -1.51 -2.60 6.59
CA GLU A 35 -1.20 -1.73 7.72
C GLU A 35 -2.30 -0.65 7.86
N PRO A 36 -2.70 -0.27 9.09
CA PRO A 36 -3.78 0.70 9.32
C PRO A 36 -3.34 2.16 9.13
N HIS A 37 -2.04 2.42 8.97
CA HIS A 37 -1.47 3.75 8.83
C HIS A 37 -1.30 4.16 7.35
N PRO A 38 -1.29 5.47 7.04
CA PRO A 38 -0.91 5.98 5.72
C PRO A 38 0.50 5.56 5.29
N PRO A 39 0.87 5.69 4.00
CA PRO A 39 2.21 5.37 3.52
C PRO A 39 3.31 6.18 4.23
N TYR A 40 4.33 5.49 4.74
CA TYR A 40 5.46 6.09 5.44
C TYR A 40 6.81 5.50 4.98
N ASP A 41 7.88 6.23 5.26
CA ASP A 41 9.25 5.88 4.92
C ASP A 41 9.79 4.83 5.90
N ARG A 42 10.21 3.70 5.34
CA ARG A 42 10.67 2.54 6.12
C ARG A 42 12.17 2.60 6.48
N PRO A 43 13.09 3.09 5.62
CA PRO A 43 14.50 3.22 5.97
C PRO A 43 14.84 3.88 7.32
N PRO A 44 14.12 4.90 7.82
CA PRO A 44 14.35 5.48 9.14
C PRO A 44 14.01 4.53 10.30
N LEU A 45 13.14 3.54 10.11
CA LEU A 45 12.70 2.60 11.15
C LEU A 45 13.82 1.74 11.73
N SER A 46 14.95 1.62 11.03
CA SER A 46 16.15 0.93 11.52
C SER A 46 17.30 1.90 11.82
N LYS A 47 17.05 3.22 11.80
CA LYS A 47 18.04 4.29 11.87
C LYS A 47 17.55 5.40 12.80
N SER A 48 17.31 6.60 12.28
CA SER A 48 17.00 7.80 13.06
C SER A 48 15.78 7.60 13.96
N PHE A 49 14.69 7.02 13.44
CA PHE A 49 13.49 6.72 14.23
C PHE A 49 13.78 5.74 15.35
N LEU A 50 14.51 4.65 15.06
CA LEU A 50 14.90 3.67 16.08
C LEU A 50 15.80 4.27 17.16
N THR A 51 16.65 5.23 16.80
CA THR A 51 17.53 5.94 17.74
C THR A 51 16.88 7.14 18.43
N GLY A 52 15.60 7.44 18.14
CA GLY A 52 14.89 8.59 18.71
C GLY A 52 15.37 9.96 18.22
N THR A 53 16.03 10.02 17.05
CA THR A 53 16.49 11.29 16.43
C THR A 53 15.56 11.78 15.32
N ALA A 54 14.49 11.04 15.03
CA ALA A 54 13.38 11.44 14.18
C ALA A 54 12.06 10.95 14.78
N ASP A 55 11.04 11.81 14.71
CA ASP A 55 9.69 11.51 15.20
C ASP A 55 8.80 10.93 14.08
N GLU A 56 7.62 10.42 14.45
CA GLU A 56 6.66 9.78 13.55
C GLU A 56 6.24 10.68 12.38
N ASP A 57 6.03 11.97 12.64
CA ASP A 57 5.65 12.95 11.62
C ASP A 57 6.69 13.06 10.49
N ARG A 58 7.97 12.75 10.79
CA ARG A 58 9.06 12.77 9.79
C ARG A 58 9.09 11.51 8.92
N LEU A 59 8.20 10.55 9.16
CA LEU A 59 8.09 9.33 8.38
C LEU A 59 7.05 9.44 7.25
N ALA A 60 6.14 10.41 7.27
CA ALA A 60 5.10 10.52 6.25
C ALA A 60 5.72 10.66 4.84
N LEU A 61 5.26 9.84 3.88
CA LEU A 61 5.70 9.92 2.47
C LEU A 61 4.87 10.89 1.62
N ALA A 62 3.72 11.26 2.14
CA ALA A 62 2.82 12.25 1.58
C ALA A 62 2.12 12.98 2.73
N ASP A 63 1.87 14.27 2.55
CA ASP A 63 0.98 15.00 3.45
C ASP A 63 -0.51 14.74 3.08
N GLU A 64 -1.41 15.34 3.86
CA GLU A 64 -2.86 15.17 3.66
C GLU A 64 -3.33 15.75 2.32
N GLU A 65 -2.72 16.85 1.85
CA GLU A 65 -3.08 17.51 0.60
C GLU A 65 -2.68 16.66 -0.60
N GLU A 66 -1.41 16.22 -0.65
CA GLU A 66 -0.90 15.30 -1.67
C GLU A 66 -1.71 13.99 -1.70
N THR A 67 -2.11 13.48 -0.52
CA THR A 67 -2.92 12.26 -0.43
C THR A 67 -4.33 12.48 -0.96
N ALA A 68 -4.93 13.64 -0.69
CA ALA A 68 -6.26 14.00 -1.18
C ALA A 68 -6.28 14.22 -2.71
N GLU A 69 -5.23 14.84 -3.27
CA GLU A 69 -5.08 15.03 -4.72
C GLU A 69 -5.06 13.72 -5.51
N LEU A 70 -4.62 12.62 -4.89
CA LEU A 70 -4.67 11.30 -5.52
C LEU A 70 -6.09 10.81 -5.78
N ALA A 71 -7.10 11.37 -5.10
CA ALA A 71 -8.51 10.99 -5.23
C ALA A 71 -8.68 9.45 -5.26
N ALA A 72 -8.00 8.78 -4.33
CA ALA A 72 -7.95 7.32 -4.24
C ALA A 72 -8.81 6.83 -3.07
N GLU A 73 -9.45 5.68 -3.26
CA GLU A 73 -10.08 4.94 -2.17
C GLU A 73 -9.01 4.15 -1.41
N TRP A 74 -8.74 4.57 -0.17
CA TRP A 74 -7.75 3.93 0.69
C TRP A 74 -8.42 2.87 1.58
N LEU A 75 -8.10 1.60 1.31
CA LEU A 75 -8.50 0.47 2.16
C LEU A 75 -7.31 0.05 3.02
N LEU A 76 -7.04 0.82 4.07
CA LEU A 76 -6.01 0.55 5.06
C LEU A 76 -6.47 -0.50 6.08
N GLY A 77 -5.52 -1.13 6.77
CA GLY A 77 -5.79 -2.22 7.73
C GLY A 77 -6.47 -3.44 7.09
N THR A 78 -6.43 -3.56 5.77
CA THR A 78 -7.15 -4.58 5.00
C THR A 78 -6.16 -5.38 4.15
N ARG A 79 -6.12 -6.70 4.32
CA ARG A 79 -5.21 -7.56 3.56
C ARG A 79 -5.89 -8.14 2.32
N VAL A 80 -5.24 -8.02 1.17
CA VAL A 80 -5.58 -8.85 -0.01
C VAL A 80 -5.00 -10.25 0.19
N ARG A 81 -5.87 -11.27 0.15
CA ARG A 81 -5.48 -12.69 0.34
C ARG A 81 -5.39 -13.49 -0.95
N ALA A 82 -6.04 -13.05 -2.03
CA ALA A 82 -6.00 -13.72 -3.32
C ALA A 82 -6.21 -12.75 -4.49
N LEU A 83 -5.72 -13.14 -5.66
CA LEU A 83 -5.95 -12.46 -6.94
C LEU A 83 -6.49 -13.48 -7.95
N ASP A 84 -7.69 -13.25 -8.47
CA ASP A 84 -8.15 -13.85 -9.71
C ASP A 84 -7.64 -13.00 -10.88
N ALA A 85 -6.58 -13.47 -11.55
CA ALA A 85 -5.97 -12.77 -12.66
C ALA A 85 -6.87 -12.71 -13.92
N ARG A 86 -7.77 -13.68 -14.10
CA ARG A 86 -8.68 -13.69 -15.26
C ARG A 86 -9.79 -12.66 -15.07
N GLY A 87 -10.42 -12.65 -13.89
CA GLY A 87 -11.44 -11.69 -13.51
C GLY A 87 -10.90 -10.30 -13.15
N ARG A 88 -9.58 -10.18 -12.90
CA ARG A 88 -8.92 -8.99 -12.34
C ARG A 88 -9.60 -8.53 -11.05
N THR A 89 -9.81 -9.52 -10.18
CA THR A 89 -10.50 -9.35 -8.89
C THR A 89 -9.56 -9.73 -7.76
N VAL A 90 -9.41 -8.84 -6.78
CA VAL A 90 -8.73 -9.14 -5.53
C VAL A 90 -9.75 -9.54 -4.47
N VAL A 91 -9.39 -10.52 -3.65
CA VAL A 91 -10.20 -10.97 -2.51
C VAL A 91 -9.56 -10.44 -1.24
N LEU A 92 -10.36 -9.74 -0.42
CA LEU A 92 -9.94 -9.19 0.87
C LEU A 92 -10.04 -10.27 1.95
N ASP A 93 -9.38 -10.04 3.08
CA ASP A 93 -9.36 -10.92 4.24
C ASP A 93 -10.71 -11.04 4.95
N ASP A 94 -11.53 -9.98 4.90
CA ASP A 94 -12.93 -9.98 5.35
C ASP A 94 -13.93 -10.64 4.37
N GLY A 95 -13.44 -11.17 3.24
CA GLY A 95 -14.25 -11.86 2.25
C GLY A 95 -14.89 -10.96 1.19
N ARG A 96 -14.80 -9.63 1.30
CA ARG A 96 -15.18 -8.72 0.22
C ARG A 96 -14.26 -8.91 -0.99
N THR A 97 -14.72 -8.43 -2.15
CA THR A 97 -13.95 -8.47 -3.40
C THR A 97 -13.91 -7.10 -4.07
N VAL A 98 -12.78 -6.78 -4.70
CA VAL A 98 -12.64 -5.56 -5.51
C VAL A 98 -12.21 -5.95 -6.91
N THR A 99 -12.97 -5.53 -7.92
CA THR A 99 -12.70 -5.82 -9.34
C THR A 99 -12.30 -4.55 -10.08
N GLY A 100 -11.32 -4.67 -10.99
CA GLY A 100 -10.83 -3.55 -11.78
C GLY A 100 -10.35 -3.97 -13.17
N ASP A 101 -9.90 -2.99 -13.94
CA ASP A 101 -9.35 -3.22 -15.28
C ASP A 101 -7.85 -3.51 -15.24
N GLY A 102 -7.17 -3.13 -14.15
CA GLY A 102 -5.77 -3.42 -13.90
C GLY A 102 -5.47 -3.58 -12.42
N VAL A 103 -4.45 -4.39 -12.13
CA VAL A 103 -3.96 -4.65 -10.79
C VAL A 103 -2.46 -4.41 -10.75
N VAL A 104 -2.03 -3.51 -9.87
CA VAL A 104 -0.62 -3.29 -9.54
C VAL A 104 -0.31 -4.08 -8.27
N ILE A 105 0.66 -4.99 -8.34
CA ILE A 105 1.14 -5.75 -7.17
C ILE A 105 2.35 -5.02 -6.59
N ALA A 106 2.15 -4.35 -5.47
CA ALA A 106 3.14 -3.54 -4.75
C ALA A 106 3.30 -4.01 -3.28
N THR A 107 3.20 -5.33 -3.05
CA THR A 107 3.15 -5.94 -1.71
C THR A 107 4.48 -5.91 -0.95
N GLY A 108 5.56 -5.48 -1.58
CA GLY A 108 6.89 -5.43 -0.97
C GLY A 108 7.40 -6.83 -0.60
N ALA A 109 8.04 -6.92 0.57
CA ALA A 109 8.61 -8.16 1.07
C ALA A 109 8.35 -8.31 2.58
N ALA A 110 8.39 -9.55 3.05
CA ALA A 110 8.39 -9.88 4.47
C ALA A 110 9.75 -10.45 4.87
N ALA A 111 10.20 -10.16 6.09
CA ALA A 111 11.42 -10.74 6.63
C ALA A 111 11.31 -12.27 6.68
N ARG A 112 12.38 -12.95 6.24
CA ARG A 112 12.46 -14.42 6.31
C ARG A 112 12.46 -14.84 7.78
N ARG A 113 11.59 -15.79 8.15
CA ARG A 113 11.62 -16.41 9.48
C ARG A 113 12.88 -17.26 9.63
N LEU A 114 13.58 -17.12 10.75
CA LEU A 114 14.71 -18.00 11.06
C LEU A 114 14.18 -19.41 11.37
N PRO A 115 14.80 -20.47 10.81
CA PRO A 115 14.45 -21.83 11.18
C PRO A 115 14.86 -22.10 12.62
N GLY A 116 14.07 -22.89 13.34
CA GLY A 116 14.32 -23.25 14.75
C GLY A 116 13.16 -22.85 15.67
N PRO A 117 13.29 -23.13 16.98
CA PRO A 117 12.32 -22.68 17.97
C PRO A 117 12.28 -21.14 18.04
N PRO A 118 11.17 -20.55 18.52
CA PRO A 118 11.11 -19.11 18.79
C PRO A 118 12.28 -18.67 19.68
N LEU A 119 12.80 -17.46 19.42
CA LEU A 119 13.72 -16.82 20.36
C LEU A 119 12.98 -16.61 21.69
N ALA A 120 13.61 -17.00 22.79
CA ALA A 120 13.07 -16.90 24.15
C ALA A 120 12.89 -15.44 24.59
#